data_AF-A0A0Q7EH55-F1
#
_entry.id   AF-A0A0Q7EH55-F1
#
_cell.length_a   1.000
_cell.length_b   1.000
_cell.length_c   1.000
_cell.angle_alpha   90.00
_cell.angle_beta   90.00
_cell.angle_gamma   90.00
#
_symmetry.space_group_name_H-M   'P 1'
#
loop_
_entity.id
_entity.type
_entity.pdbx_description
1 polymer ?
#
loop_
_entity_poly.entity_id
_entity_poly.type
_entity_poly.pdbx_seq_one_letter_code
_entity_poly.pdbx_strand_id
1 'polypeptide(L)' 'MTNATQPAAAANAVELDGKDLPAHCPNPAMPLWSSHPRVFLEFNHDGVAKCPYCGTAYRLKPGAVVPHH' A
#
# COMPACT_ATOMS: atom_id res chain seq x y z
N MET A 1 -18.40 22.70 -20.10
CA MET A 1 -18.03 21.42 -19.49
C MET A 1 -16.72 21.63 -18.72
N THR A 2 -16.78 22.21 -17.53
CA THR A 2 -15.58 22.46 -16.70
C THR A 2 -15.46 21.35 -15.67
N ASN A 3 -14.74 20.28 -16.05
CA ASN A 3 -14.40 19.21 -15.13
C ASN A 3 -13.30 19.73 -14.20
N ALA A 4 -13.69 20.13 -13.00
CA ALA A 4 -12.76 20.40 -11.93
C ALA A 4 -12.07 19.08 -11.57
N THR A 5 -10.82 18.93 -12.01
CA THR A 5 -9.88 17.95 -11.46
C THR A 5 -9.77 18.21 -9.97
N GLN A 6 -10.52 17.45 -9.18
CA GLN A 6 -10.38 17.42 -7.74
C GLN A 6 -8.98 16.88 -7.44
N PRO A 7 -8.12 17.57 -6.66
CA PRO A 7 -6.92 16.96 -6.16
C PRO A 7 -7.39 15.81 -5.26
N ALA A 8 -7.06 14.58 -5.63
CA ALA A 8 -7.36 13.40 -4.84
C ALA A 8 -6.71 13.61 -3.46
N ALA A 9 -7.52 14.06 -2.51
CA ALA A 9 -7.16 14.22 -1.12
C ALA A 9 -6.49 12.92 -0.69
N ALA A 10 -5.24 13.06 -0.23
CA ALA A 10 -4.39 12.04 0.35
C ALA A 10 -5.15 10.76 0.69
N ALA A 11 -5.20 9.81 -0.25
CA ALA A 11 -5.58 8.45 0.08
C ALA A 11 -4.56 8.03 1.14
N ASN A 12 -5.00 7.83 2.39
CA ASN A 12 -4.16 7.48 3.52
C ASN A 12 -3.32 6.26 3.13
N ALA A 13 -2.11 6.50 2.63
CA ALA A 13 -1.23 5.45 2.20
C ALA A 13 -0.87 4.69 3.46
N VAL A 14 -1.05 3.37 3.43
CA VAL A 14 -0.75 2.53 4.59
C VAL A 14 0.76 2.54 4.76
N GLU A 15 1.21 3.21 5.82
CA GLU A 15 2.62 3.28 6.16
C GLU A 15 3.07 1.96 6.77
N LEU A 16 4.01 1.30 6.11
CA LEU A 16 4.61 0.05 6.58
C LEU A 16 6.06 0.30 7.01
N ASP A 17 6.47 -0.43 8.04
CA ASP A 17 7.84 -0.46 8.53
C ASP A 17 8.51 -1.80 8.17
N GLY A 18 9.81 -1.96 8.43
CA GLY A 18 10.54 -3.19 8.10
C GLY A 18 9.96 -4.44 8.78
N LYS A 19 9.35 -4.28 9.96
CA LYS A 19 8.64 -5.34 10.69
C LYS A 19 7.34 -5.80 10.01
N ASP A 20 6.77 -4.97 9.15
CA ASP A 20 5.53 -5.24 8.42
C ASP A 20 5.83 -5.91 7.07
N LEU A 21 7.12 -6.21 6.81
CA LEU A 21 7.57 -6.94 5.64
C LEU A 21 7.66 -8.45 5.90
N PRO A 22 7.33 -9.29 4.91
CA PRO A 22 6.85 -8.93 3.58
C PRO A 22 5.48 -8.23 3.63
N ALA A 23 5.28 -7.21 2.80
CA ALA A 23 4.02 -6.48 2.80
C ALA A 23 2.96 -7.25 2.02
N HIS A 24 1.77 -7.37 2.60
CA HIS A 24 0.67 -8.08 1.95
C HIS A 24 -0.63 -7.31 2.08
N CYS A 25 -1.48 -7.46 1.07
CA CYS A 25 -2.86 -7.04 1.13
C CYS A 25 -3.76 -8.27 1.02
N PRO A 26 -4.76 -8.48 1.91
CA PRO A 26 -5.09 -7.64 3.07
C PRO A 26 -4.08 -7.78 4.23
N ASN A 27 -3.78 -6.67 4.90
CA ASN A 27 -2.96 -6.62 6.11
C ASN A 27 -3.77 -7.10 7.33
N PRO A 28 -3.11 -7.48 8.44
CA PRO A 28 -3.80 -7.96 9.66
C PRO A 28 -4.71 -6.93 10.34
N ALA A 29 -4.49 -5.64 10.09
CA ALA A 29 -5.28 -4.55 10.64
C ALA A 29 -6.52 -4.19 9.80
N MET A 30 -6.66 -4.78 8.60
CA MET A 30 -7.80 -4.55 7.72
C MET A 30 -8.89 -5.60 7.93
N PRO A 31 -10.18 -5.19 7.83
CA PRO A 31 -11.28 -6.13 7.97
C PRO A 31 -11.21 -7.24 6.90
N LEU A 32 -11.40 -8.47 7.34
CA LEU A 32 -11.25 -9.70 6.54
C LEU A 32 -12.26 -9.82 5.38
N TRP A 33 -13.26 -8.92 5.29
CA TRP A 33 -14.18 -8.80 4.16
C TRP A 33 -13.54 -8.21 2.89
N SER A 34 -12.22 -8.26 2.77
CA SER A 34 -11.51 -7.86 1.56
C SER A 34 -11.73 -8.95 0.51
N SER A 35 -12.62 -8.73 -0.44
CA SER A 35 -13.06 -9.65 -1.52
C SER A 35 -11.95 -10.11 -2.50
N HIS A 36 -10.69 -10.18 -2.10
CA HIS A 36 -9.59 -10.68 -2.92
C HIS A 36 -8.61 -11.57 -2.12
N PRO A 37 -7.91 -12.50 -2.79
CA PRO A 37 -6.87 -13.30 -2.17
C PRO A 37 -5.70 -12.46 -1.65
N ARG A 38 -5.00 -12.96 -0.62
CA ARG A 38 -3.76 -12.35 -0.13
C ARG A 38 -2.74 -12.25 -1.27
N VAL A 39 -2.24 -11.05 -1.50
CA VAL A 39 -1.14 -10.78 -2.43
C VAL A 39 -0.02 -10.03 -1.76
N PHE A 40 1.20 -10.29 -2.22
CA PHE A 40 2.40 -9.60 -1.79
C PHE A 40 2.53 -8.31 -2.59
N LEU A 41 2.93 -7.23 -1.92
CA LEU A 41 3.10 -5.92 -2.54
C LEU A 41 4.57 -5.71 -2.89
N GLU A 42 4.82 -5.41 -4.16
CA GLU A 42 6.14 -5.03 -4.66
C GLU A 42 6.29 -3.50 -4.56
N PHE A 43 7.28 -3.05 -3.80
CA PHE A 43 7.59 -1.63 -3.66
C PHE A 43 8.53 -1.16 -4.77
N ASN A 44 8.23 0.01 -5.34
CA ASN A 44 9.13 0.70 -6.24
C ASN A 44 10.32 1.30 -5.47
N HIS A 45 11.30 1.85 -6.20
CA HIS A 45 12.46 2.54 -5.62
C HIS A 45 12.10 3.66 -4.63
N ASP A 46 10.95 4.31 -4.81
CA ASP A 46 10.42 5.33 -3.89
C ASP A 46 9.79 4.75 -2.61
N GLY A 47 9.79 3.42 -2.45
CA GLY A 47 9.16 2.74 -1.33
C GLY A 47 7.63 2.79 -1.38
N VAL A 48 7.02 2.89 -2.57
CA VAL A 48 5.56 2.94 -2.75
C VAL A 48 5.09 1.73 -3.54
N ALA A 49 4.01 1.10 -3.08
CA ALA A 49 3.33 -0.02 -3.73
C ALA A 49 1.81 0.24 -3.78
N LYS A 50 1.12 -0.35 -4.76
CA LYS A 50 -0.35 -0.30 -4.82
C LYS A 50 -0.91 -1.70 -5.01
N CYS A 51 -1.92 -2.05 -4.22
CA CYS A 51 -2.61 -3.33 -4.42
C CYS A 51 -3.40 -3.30 -5.75
N PRO A 52 -3.24 -4.29 -6.65
CA PRO A 52 -3.95 -4.34 -7.92
C PRO A 52 -5.45 -4.67 -7.77
N TYR A 53 -5.86 -5.19 -6.61
CA TYR A 53 -7.26 -5.59 -6.37
C TYR A 53 -8.07 -4.49 -5.68
N CYS A 54 -7.62 -4.02 -4.52
CA CYS A 54 -8.36 -3.03 -3.73
C CYS A 54 -7.93 -1.58 -4.01
N GLY A 55 -6.81 -1.36 -4.74
CA GLY A 55 -6.30 -0.03 -5.03
C GLY A 55 -5.63 0.69 -3.85
N THR A 56 -5.55 0.06 -2.67
CA THR A 56 -4.87 0.63 -1.50
C THR A 56 -3.41 0.93 -1.82
N ALA A 57 -3.00 2.18 -1.56
CA ALA A 57 -1.61 2.60 -1.65
C ALA A 57 -0.89 2.26 -0.33
N TYR A 58 0.31 1.73 -0.45
CA TYR A 58 1.20 1.39 0.64
C TYR A 58 2.49 2.16 0.46
N ARG A 59 3.05 2.64 1.56
CA ARG A 59 4.30 3.39 1.56
C ARG A 59 5.21 2.90 2.66
N LEU A 60 6.47 2.70 2.37
CA LEU A 60 7.49 2.40 3.36
C LEU A 60 7.87 3.66 4.11
N LYS A 61 8.00 3.54 5.43
CA LYS A 61 8.54 4.62 6.25
C LYS A 61 9.99 4.94 5.85
N PRO A 62 10.40 6.21 5.90
CA PRO A 62 11.79 6.58 5.63
C PRO A 62 12.72 5.88 6.63
N GLY A 63 13.59 5.00 6.12
CA GLY A 63 14.48 4.17 6.95
C GLY A 63 13.97 2.76 7.23
N ALA A 64 12.82 2.35 6.68
CA ALA A 64 12.36 0.96 6.74
C ALA A 64 13.38 0.05 6.05
N VAL A 65 13.97 -0.88 6.80
CA VAL A 65 14.89 -1.88 6.29
C VAL A 65 14.06 -2.93 5.55
N VAL A 66 14.08 -2.88 4.23
CA VAL A 66 13.47 -3.90 3.39
C VAL A 66 14.47 -5.05 3.27
N PRO A 67 14.18 -6.25 3.81
CA PRO A 67 15.04 -7.40 3.55
C PRO A 67 14.93 -7.75 2.07
N HIS A 68 15.91 -7.33 1.28
CA HIS A 68 16.13 -7.84 -0.07
C HIS A 68 16.69 -9.26 0.07
N HIS A 69 15.96 -10.24 -0.47
CA HIS A 69 16.45 -11.60 -0.64
C HIS A 69 16.49 -11.95 -2.13
#